data_AF-A0A1J5PBY0-F1
#
_entry.id   AF-A0A1J5PBY0-F1
#
_cell.length_a   1.000
_cell.length_b   1.000
_cell.length_c   1.000
_cell.angle_alpha   90.00
_cell.angle_beta   90.00
_cell.angle_gamma   90.00
#
_symmetry.space_group_name_H-M   'P 1'
#
loop_
_entity.id
_entity.type
_entity.pdbx_description
1 polymer ?
#
loop_
_entity_poly.entity_id
_entity_poly.type
_entity_poly.pdbx_seq_one_letter_code
_entity_poly.pdbx_strand_id
1 'polypeptide(L)'
;MNKAFANAIGKLRGLHKQIESSLTNDSHLNPQYKSGTDLNAFVPIVSRLQLNSFSVFEKLAALTVPDERAHITLESVSALSRGFDDYNDLVTATRQYIDSIVSDSYQLYLLDPKSFNYHVLVSLNSFSKYATKSLAHALFNTEVESALNEFGTIKFKDWTKSHITECNHSTFAQKVDFLFSVLGAPTDPELPDDLKNLFKFSSEFTHIGYTSTFFTSTTGAEVIFGDDDGPYLPSTENFSELKYEVLETACKALLATYIPSLVQCLEKLMLKSQAEKFSALLHQNAAALFDAIATRNSKYFFFIKTGLIGSSAAIPLTCMCGETRTWVPPHARTELFCTSCGSSFQLLEVDGDGGYIITSNGPAKIIGANVPDFRDLPMAEQIKLLKQCEEAAKGAHGPQPGSQPDAAR
;
A
#
# COMPACT_ATOMS: atom_id res chain seq x y z
N MET A 1 -4.06 -12.10 -4.32
CA MET A 1 -4.14 -10.66 -3.97
C MET A 1 -5.37 -9.97 -4.59
N ASN A 2 -5.55 -9.91 -5.91
CA ASN A 2 -6.64 -9.16 -6.55
C ASN A 2 -8.04 -9.55 -6.01
N LYS A 3 -8.34 -10.85 -5.94
CA LYS A 3 -9.59 -11.36 -5.32
C LYS A 3 -9.76 -10.92 -3.87
N ALA A 4 -8.69 -10.91 -3.07
CA ALA A 4 -8.74 -10.48 -1.68
C ALA A 4 -9.02 -8.96 -1.58
N PHE A 5 -8.39 -8.16 -2.45
CA PHE A 5 -8.64 -6.73 -2.55
C PHE A 5 -10.09 -6.42 -2.95
N ALA A 6 -10.59 -7.04 -4.02
CA ALA A 6 -11.99 -6.91 -4.45
C ALA A 6 -12.98 -7.33 -3.35
N ASN A 7 -12.70 -8.44 -2.65
CA ASN A 7 -13.52 -8.89 -1.53
C ASN A 7 -13.50 -7.89 -0.36
N ALA A 8 -12.35 -7.28 -0.06
CA ALA A 8 -12.24 -6.26 0.98
C ALA A 8 -13.09 -5.03 0.63
N ILE A 9 -13.03 -4.55 -0.61
CA ILE A 9 -13.87 -3.45 -1.09
C ILE A 9 -15.35 -3.80 -0.98
N GLY A 10 -15.74 -5.00 -1.42
CA GLY A 10 -17.12 -5.48 -1.31
C GLY A 10 -17.63 -5.54 0.13
N LYS A 11 -16.78 -6.00 1.08
CA LYS A 11 -17.09 -6.00 2.51
C LYS A 11 -17.23 -4.60 3.09
N LEU A 12 -16.32 -3.67 2.73
CA LEU A 12 -16.41 -2.27 3.15
C LEU A 12 -17.69 -1.61 2.62
N ARG A 13 -18.05 -1.86 1.36
CA ARG A 13 -19.31 -1.38 0.77
C ARG A 13 -20.54 -2.00 1.45
N GLY A 14 -20.48 -3.27 1.85
CA GLY A 14 -21.53 -3.91 2.64
C GLY A 14 -21.69 -3.29 4.03
N LEU A 15 -20.57 -2.96 4.68
CA LEU A 15 -20.56 -2.31 6.00
C LEU A 15 -21.04 -0.86 5.94
N HIS A 16 -20.77 -0.16 4.84
CA HIS A 16 -21.13 1.23 4.64
C HIS A 16 -22.61 1.52 4.92
N LYS A 17 -23.55 0.69 4.46
CA LYS A 17 -24.99 0.89 4.75
C LYS A 17 -25.31 0.89 6.24
N GLN A 18 -24.59 0.06 7.02
CA GLN A 18 -24.78 0.00 8.47
C GLN A 18 -24.20 1.22 9.17
N ILE A 19 -23.02 1.68 8.70
CA ILE A 19 -22.39 2.91 9.17
C ILE A 19 -23.31 4.10 8.87
N GLU A 20 -23.77 4.24 7.63
CA GLU A 20 -24.68 5.30 7.19
C GLU A 20 -25.97 5.32 8.02
N SER A 21 -26.61 4.16 8.22
CA SER A 21 -27.81 4.05 9.07
C SER A 21 -27.56 4.44 10.52
N SER A 22 -26.33 4.27 11.01
CA SER A 22 -25.96 4.68 12.37
C SER A 22 -25.62 6.17 12.44
N LEU A 23 -24.99 6.71 11.39
CA LEU A 23 -24.67 8.13 11.28
C LEU A 23 -25.92 9.01 11.15
N THR A 24 -27.00 8.51 10.56
CA THR A 24 -28.27 9.24 10.45
C THR A 24 -29.14 9.21 11.71
N ASN A 25 -28.69 8.54 12.77
CA ASN A 25 -29.40 8.47 14.04
C ASN A 25 -28.70 9.31 15.11
N ASP A 26 -29.28 10.46 15.45
CA ASP A 26 -28.78 11.39 16.48
C ASP A 26 -28.50 10.74 17.84
N SER A 27 -29.20 9.65 18.20
CA SER A 27 -28.95 8.93 19.45
C SER A 27 -27.60 8.19 19.47
N HIS A 28 -27.00 7.96 18.30
CA HIS A 28 -25.70 7.31 18.15
C HIS A 28 -24.55 8.31 18.01
N LEU A 29 -24.83 9.60 17.88
CA LEU A 29 -23.82 10.63 17.61
C LEU A 29 -23.33 11.34 18.87
N ASN A 30 -22.07 11.77 18.83
CA ASN A 30 -21.54 12.71 19.83
C ASN A 30 -22.26 14.07 19.72
N PRO A 31 -22.44 14.80 20.83
CA PRO A 31 -23.31 16.00 20.87
C PRO A 31 -23.03 17.04 19.78
N GLN A 32 -21.75 17.29 19.48
CA GLN A 32 -21.31 18.29 18.51
C GLN A 32 -21.61 17.92 17.05
N TYR A 33 -22.01 16.68 16.76
CA TYR A 33 -22.34 16.20 15.41
C TYR A 33 -23.84 15.90 15.23
N LYS A 34 -24.67 16.13 16.24
CA LYS A 34 -26.12 15.90 16.18
C LYS A 34 -26.82 16.90 15.26
N SER A 35 -28.01 16.54 14.78
CA SER A 35 -28.83 17.39 13.93
C SER A 35 -29.01 18.79 14.54
N GLY A 36 -28.85 19.83 13.72
CA GLY A 36 -28.93 21.23 14.14
C GLY A 36 -27.62 21.85 14.66
N THR A 37 -26.51 21.10 14.66
CA THR A 37 -25.16 21.63 14.90
C THR A 37 -24.40 21.84 13.60
N ASP A 38 -23.46 22.79 13.56
CA ASP A 38 -22.67 23.09 12.35
C ASP A 38 -21.86 21.87 11.86
N LEU A 39 -21.28 21.08 12.77
CA LEU A 39 -20.47 19.92 12.40
C LEU A 39 -21.30 18.73 11.95
N ASN A 40 -22.62 18.74 12.10
CA ASN A 40 -23.50 17.70 11.53
C ASN A 40 -23.32 17.58 10.01
N ALA A 41 -22.86 18.64 9.32
CA ALA A 41 -22.49 18.59 7.90
C ALA A 41 -21.50 17.45 7.57
N PHE A 42 -20.66 17.01 8.51
CA PHE A 42 -19.74 15.89 8.29
C PHE A 42 -20.44 14.54 8.15
N VAL A 43 -21.62 14.35 8.74
CA VAL A 43 -22.38 13.08 8.66
C VAL A 43 -22.63 12.66 7.20
N PRO A 44 -23.29 13.48 6.36
CA PRO A 44 -23.49 13.12 4.96
C PRO A 44 -22.19 13.17 4.13
N ILE A 45 -21.23 14.03 4.49
CA ILE A 45 -19.94 14.14 3.79
C ILE A 45 -19.14 12.83 3.91
N VAL A 46 -19.03 12.28 5.13
CA VAL A 46 -18.27 11.04 5.38
C VAL A 46 -18.88 9.85 4.65
N SER A 47 -20.20 9.76 4.59
CA SER A 47 -20.88 8.74 3.78
C SER A 47 -20.55 8.90 2.29
N ARG A 48 -20.57 10.14 1.77
CA ARG A 48 -20.28 10.39 0.36
C ARG A 48 -18.81 10.13 0.01
N LEU A 49 -17.87 10.52 0.87
CA LEU A 49 -16.44 10.22 0.71
C LEU A 49 -16.23 8.72 0.53
N GLN A 50 -16.79 7.89 1.42
CA GLN A 50 -16.66 6.43 1.32
C GLN A 50 -17.16 5.88 -0.03
N LEU A 51 -18.32 6.32 -0.50
CA LEU A 51 -18.88 5.88 -1.78
C LEU A 51 -17.99 6.28 -2.98
N ASN A 52 -17.42 7.47 -2.93
CA ASN A 52 -16.47 7.94 -3.93
C ASN A 52 -15.19 7.09 -3.91
N SER A 53 -14.62 6.85 -2.73
CA SER A 53 -13.43 6.01 -2.57
C SER A 53 -13.68 4.60 -3.09
N PHE A 54 -14.81 3.96 -2.77
CA PHE A 54 -15.11 2.61 -3.28
C PHE A 54 -15.18 2.55 -4.81
N SER A 55 -15.71 3.58 -5.45
CA SER A 55 -15.77 3.65 -6.92
C SER A 55 -14.36 3.71 -7.53
N VAL A 56 -13.46 4.47 -6.90
CA VAL A 56 -12.04 4.53 -7.30
C VAL A 56 -11.34 3.19 -7.03
N PHE A 57 -11.62 2.55 -5.90
CA PHE A 57 -11.02 1.26 -5.53
C PHE A 57 -11.44 0.14 -6.49
N GLU A 58 -12.73 0.09 -6.86
CA GLU A 58 -13.27 -0.87 -7.83
C GLU A 58 -12.65 -0.69 -9.21
N LYS A 59 -12.44 0.55 -9.66
CA LYS A 59 -11.75 0.84 -10.92
C LYS A 59 -10.33 0.27 -10.94
N LEU A 60 -9.56 0.49 -9.88
CA LEU A 60 -8.20 -0.08 -9.79
C LEU A 60 -8.24 -1.62 -9.69
N ALA A 61 -9.17 -2.18 -8.93
CA ALA A 61 -9.33 -3.63 -8.80
C ALA A 61 -9.64 -4.30 -10.15
N ALA A 62 -10.43 -3.66 -11.01
CA ALA A 62 -10.75 -4.15 -12.35
C ALA A 62 -9.52 -4.13 -13.28
N LEU A 63 -8.66 -3.12 -13.18
CA LEU A 63 -7.47 -2.96 -14.03
C LEU A 63 -6.26 -3.79 -13.56
N THR A 64 -6.32 -4.37 -12.36
CA THR A 64 -5.26 -5.21 -11.77
C THR A 64 -5.61 -6.70 -11.79
N VAL A 65 -6.63 -7.09 -12.56
CA VAL A 65 -6.98 -8.50 -12.78
C VAL A 65 -5.83 -9.19 -13.53
N PRO A 66 -5.41 -10.39 -13.11
CA PRO A 66 -4.39 -11.15 -13.84
C PRO A 66 -4.89 -11.53 -15.23
N ASP A 67 -3.97 -11.61 -16.19
CA ASP A 67 -4.31 -12.06 -17.54
C ASP A 67 -4.61 -13.57 -17.52
N GLU A 68 -5.59 -13.99 -18.34
CA GLU A 68 -5.89 -15.41 -18.51
C GLU A 68 -4.86 -16.03 -19.45
N ARG A 69 -4.05 -16.96 -18.91
CA ARG A 69 -2.99 -17.64 -19.65
C ARG A 69 -3.34 -19.08 -20.02
N ALA A 70 -4.46 -19.61 -19.54
CA ALA A 70 -4.86 -20.97 -19.90
C ALA A 70 -5.06 -21.09 -21.42
N HIS A 71 -4.45 -22.11 -22.01
CA HIS A 71 -4.59 -22.46 -23.42
C HIS A 71 -4.01 -21.43 -24.43
N ILE A 72 -3.12 -20.53 -23.98
CA ILE A 72 -2.38 -19.66 -24.89
C ILE A 72 -1.41 -20.49 -25.74
N THR A 73 -1.40 -20.24 -27.05
CA THR A 73 -0.54 -20.90 -28.04
C THR A 73 0.34 -19.89 -28.76
N LEU A 74 1.33 -20.36 -29.53
CA LEU A 74 2.21 -19.49 -30.32
C LEU A 74 1.43 -18.62 -31.31
N GLU A 75 0.30 -19.11 -31.82
CA GLU A 75 -0.56 -18.39 -32.77
C GLU A 75 -1.47 -17.35 -32.09
N SER A 76 -1.76 -17.52 -30.80
CA SER A 76 -2.74 -16.72 -30.07
C SER A 76 -2.13 -15.77 -29.03
N VAL A 77 -0.87 -15.97 -28.64
CA VAL A 77 -0.15 -15.18 -27.62
C VAL A 77 -0.09 -13.67 -27.95
N SER A 78 -0.11 -13.30 -29.23
CA SER A 78 -0.15 -11.90 -29.68
C SER A 78 -1.37 -11.13 -29.17
N ALA A 79 -2.48 -11.82 -28.85
CA ALA A 79 -3.68 -11.20 -28.27
C ALA A 79 -3.48 -10.70 -26.82
N LEU A 80 -2.41 -11.15 -26.15
CA LEU A 80 -2.04 -10.70 -24.80
C LEU A 80 -1.13 -9.47 -24.78
N SER A 81 -0.72 -8.97 -25.95
CA SER A 81 0.16 -7.80 -26.04
C SER A 81 -0.41 -6.60 -25.28
N ARG A 82 0.47 -5.83 -24.64
CA ARG A 82 0.11 -4.66 -23.84
C ARG A 82 0.78 -3.42 -24.41
N GLY A 83 -0.05 -2.49 -24.85
CA GLY A 83 0.36 -1.26 -25.52
C GLY A 83 0.26 -0.04 -24.60
N PHE A 84 0.52 1.12 -25.19
CA PHE A 84 0.47 2.40 -24.47
C PHE A 84 -0.86 2.63 -23.73
N ASP A 85 -1.99 2.32 -24.37
CA ASP A 85 -3.32 2.53 -23.78
C ASP A 85 -3.53 1.71 -22.51
N ASP A 86 -3.08 0.45 -22.47
CA ASP A 86 -3.17 -0.41 -21.29
C ASP A 86 -2.38 0.17 -20.10
N TYR A 87 -1.15 0.63 -20.35
CA TYR A 87 -0.32 1.27 -19.33
C TYR A 87 -0.93 2.60 -18.89
N ASN A 88 -1.43 3.41 -19.81
CA ASN A 88 -2.05 4.69 -19.49
C ASN A 88 -3.30 4.51 -18.62
N ASP A 89 -4.14 3.52 -18.91
CA ASP A 89 -5.34 3.23 -18.12
C ASP A 89 -4.98 2.76 -16.70
N LEU A 90 -4.05 1.82 -16.58
CA LEU A 90 -3.57 1.34 -15.28
C LEU A 90 -2.96 2.47 -14.46
N VAL A 91 -2.05 3.25 -15.05
CA VAL A 91 -1.31 4.29 -14.34
C VAL A 91 -2.20 5.47 -13.97
N THR A 92 -3.16 5.85 -14.82
CA THR A 92 -4.14 6.88 -14.50
C THR A 92 -5.06 6.43 -13.37
N ALA A 93 -5.52 5.17 -13.37
CA ALA A 93 -6.29 4.61 -12.27
C ALA A 93 -5.48 4.52 -10.97
N THR A 94 -4.19 4.18 -11.07
CA THR A 94 -3.24 4.17 -9.96
C THR A 94 -3.08 5.56 -9.36
N ARG A 95 -2.87 6.58 -10.21
CA ARG A 95 -2.76 7.98 -9.77
C ARG A 95 -4.00 8.41 -9.00
N GLN A 96 -5.18 8.11 -9.56
CA GLN A 96 -6.47 8.43 -8.96
C GLN A 96 -6.64 7.71 -7.62
N TYR A 97 -6.30 6.42 -7.55
CA TYR A 97 -6.38 5.63 -6.32
C TYR A 97 -5.50 6.19 -5.21
N ILE A 98 -4.21 6.40 -5.48
CA ILE A 98 -3.23 6.84 -4.48
C ILE A 98 -3.56 8.25 -3.98
N ASP A 99 -3.95 9.16 -4.88
CA ASP A 99 -4.36 10.51 -4.48
C ASP A 99 -5.61 10.51 -3.59
N SER A 100 -6.61 9.73 -4.00
CA SER A 100 -7.90 9.63 -3.30
C SER A 100 -7.71 8.97 -1.94
N ILE A 101 -7.01 7.84 -1.87
CA ILE A 101 -6.88 7.11 -0.61
C ILE A 101 -6.14 7.91 0.45
N VAL A 102 -5.07 8.63 0.07
CA VAL A 102 -4.33 9.49 1.00
C VAL A 102 -5.13 10.73 1.37
N SER A 103 -5.76 11.41 0.41
CA SER A 103 -6.54 12.62 0.68
C SER A 103 -7.80 12.32 1.50
N ASP A 104 -8.52 11.25 1.17
CA ASP A 104 -9.70 10.82 1.90
C ASP A 104 -9.31 10.36 3.32
N SER A 105 -8.24 9.58 3.48
CA SER A 105 -7.73 9.19 4.80
C SER A 105 -7.39 10.42 5.64
N TYR A 106 -6.71 11.40 5.06
CA TYR A 106 -6.36 12.65 5.73
C TYR A 106 -7.60 13.44 6.18
N GLN A 107 -8.61 13.55 5.32
CA GLN A 107 -9.86 14.26 5.62
C GLN A 107 -10.73 13.52 6.65
N LEU A 108 -10.83 12.19 6.53
CA LEU A 108 -11.52 11.33 7.50
C LEU A 108 -10.85 11.42 8.87
N TYR A 109 -9.51 11.43 8.91
CA TYR A 109 -8.78 11.53 10.15
C TYR A 109 -8.99 12.90 10.81
N LEU A 110 -8.92 14.01 10.07
CA LEU A 110 -9.02 15.34 10.67
C LEU A 110 -10.45 15.70 11.13
N LEU A 111 -11.43 15.58 10.23
CA LEU A 111 -12.79 16.16 10.39
C LEU A 111 -12.78 17.65 10.77
N ASP A 112 -11.91 18.41 10.13
CA ASP A 112 -11.78 19.86 10.34
C ASP A 112 -12.45 20.64 9.19
N PRO A 113 -13.42 21.55 9.46
CA PRO A 113 -14.13 22.28 8.41
C PRO A 113 -13.21 23.10 7.51
N LYS A 114 -12.20 23.77 8.06
CA LYS A 114 -11.31 24.64 7.28
C LYS A 114 -10.36 23.84 6.38
N SER A 115 -9.88 22.69 6.86
CA SER A 115 -9.13 21.74 6.04
C SER A 115 -9.98 21.16 4.93
N PHE A 116 -11.22 20.78 5.21
CA PHE A 116 -12.14 20.29 4.19
C PHE A 116 -12.44 21.35 3.13
N ASN A 117 -12.74 22.58 3.56
CA ASN A 117 -12.96 23.71 2.68
C ASN A 117 -11.76 23.97 1.76
N TYR A 118 -10.52 23.86 2.26
CA TYR A 118 -9.34 24.02 1.43
C TYR A 118 -9.35 23.05 0.24
N HIS A 119 -9.59 21.75 0.47
CA HIS A 119 -9.59 20.77 -0.61
C HIS A 119 -10.74 20.96 -1.60
N VAL A 120 -11.95 21.21 -1.08
CA VAL A 120 -13.13 21.43 -1.92
C VAL A 120 -12.99 22.69 -2.76
N LEU A 121 -12.61 23.81 -2.16
CA LEU A 121 -12.51 25.10 -2.87
C LEU A 121 -11.37 25.12 -3.89
N VAL A 122 -10.21 24.51 -3.60
CA VAL A 122 -9.12 24.36 -4.58
C VAL A 122 -9.59 23.54 -5.80
N SER A 123 -10.30 22.44 -5.55
CA SER A 123 -10.84 21.58 -6.61
C SER A 123 -11.91 22.32 -7.44
N LEU A 124 -12.90 22.90 -6.78
CA LEU A 124 -14.01 23.61 -7.43
C LEU A 124 -13.54 24.87 -8.18
N ASN A 125 -12.53 25.58 -7.68
CA ASN A 125 -11.95 26.74 -8.37
C ASN A 125 -11.23 26.34 -9.67
N SER A 126 -10.62 25.15 -9.71
CA SER A 126 -10.03 24.62 -10.94
C SER A 126 -11.12 24.12 -11.89
N PHE A 127 -12.13 23.44 -11.34
CA PHE A 127 -13.28 22.94 -12.10
C PHE A 127 -14.07 24.08 -12.75
N SER A 128 -14.40 25.14 -12.02
CA SER A 128 -15.21 26.27 -12.53
C SER A 128 -14.55 27.01 -13.70
N LYS A 129 -13.21 26.99 -13.78
CA LYS A 129 -12.44 27.62 -14.86
C LYS A 129 -12.47 26.84 -16.17
N TYR A 130 -12.72 25.54 -16.12
CA TYR A 130 -12.65 24.67 -17.31
C TYR A 130 -13.98 23.99 -17.65
N ALA A 131 -14.81 23.67 -16.65
CA ALA A 131 -16.07 22.98 -16.85
C ALA A 131 -17.00 23.74 -17.80
N THR A 132 -17.74 22.99 -18.61
CA THR A 132 -18.77 23.58 -19.46
C THR A 132 -19.84 24.24 -18.61
N LYS A 133 -20.51 25.27 -19.14
CA LYS A 133 -21.56 25.99 -18.40
C LYS A 133 -22.67 25.06 -17.89
N SER A 134 -23.02 24.02 -18.64
CA SER A 134 -24.03 23.04 -18.23
C SER A 134 -23.59 22.22 -17.01
N LEU A 135 -22.32 21.81 -16.95
CA LEU A 135 -21.76 21.12 -15.79
C LEU A 135 -21.65 22.05 -14.57
N ALA A 136 -21.20 23.29 -14.81
CA ALA A 136 -21.10 24.31 -13.76
C ALA A 136 -22.47 24.61 -13.12
N HIS A 137 -23.50 24.89 -13.93
CA HIS A 137 -24.85 25.18 -13.42
C HIS A 137 -25.51 24.01 -12.67
N ALA A 138 -25.14 22.76 -12.97
CA ALA A 138 -25.66 21.61 -12.26
C ALA A 138 -25.03 21.43 -10.86
N LEU A 139 -23.84 22.00 -10.63
CA LEU A 139 -23.05 21.80 -9.41
C LEU A 139 -22.99 23.04 -8.51
N PHE A 140 -23.11 24.23 -9.08
CA PHE A 140 -23.00 25.49 -8.36
C PHE A 140 -24.38 26.06 -8.02
N ASN A 141 -24.72 26.02 -6.73
CA ASN A 141 -25.79 26.84 -6.17
C ASN A 141 -25.21 28.19 -5.69
N THR A 142 -26.10 29.10 -5.26
CA THR A 142 -25.71 30.45 -4.83
C THR A 142 -24.71 30.43 -3.68
N GLU A 143 -24.80 29.46 -2.77
CA GLU A 143 -23.88 29.32 -1.64
C GLU A 143 -22.47 28.94 -2.10
N VAL A 144 -22.35 27.96 -3.01
CA VAL A 144 -21.04 27.54 -3.54
C VAL A 144 -20.44 28.63 -4.43
N GLU A 145 -21.25 29.32 -5.23
CA GLU A 145 -20.77 30.47 -6.01
C GLU A 145 -20.24 31.58 -5.10
N SER A 146 -20.95 31.89 -4.01
CA SER A 146 -20.49 32.89 -3.05
C SER A 146 -19.17 32.49 -2.39
N ALA A 147 -19.04 31.23 -1.97
CA ALA A 147 -17.81 30.73 -1.36
C ALA A 147 -16.63 30.73 -2.35
N LEU A 148 -16.87 30.38 -3.63
CA LEU A 148 -15.86 30.43 -4.68
C LEU A 148 -15.45 31.86 -5.03
N ASN A 149 -16.39 32.79 -5.08
CA ASN A 149 -16.10 34.20 -5.31
C ASN A 149 -15.24 34.76 -4.18
N GLU A 150 -15.59 34.46 -2.92
CA GLU A 150 -14.78 34.82 -1.76
C GLU A 150 -13.39 34.20 -1.82
N PHE A 151 -13.29 32.89 -2.05
CA PHE A 151 -12.02 32.18 -2.20
C PHE A 151 -11.14 32.75 -3.33
N GLY A 152 -11.77 33.16 -4.45
CA GLY A 152 -11.10 33.79 -5.59
C GLY A 152 -10.45 35.15 -5.27
N THR A 153 -10.89 35.84 -4.21
CA THR A 153 -10.25 37.08 -3.75
C THR A 153 -8.97 36.85 -2.94
N ILE A 154 -8.77 35.61 -2.44
CA ILE A 154 -7.61 35.24 -1.63
C ILE A 154 -6.42 35.00 -2.56
N LYS A 155 -5.27 35.59 -2.23
CA LYS A 155 -4.03 35.36 -2.99
C LYS A 155 -3.61 33.89 -2.84
N PHE A 156 -3.09 33.30 -3.91
CA PHE A 156 -2.66 31.90 -3.93
C PHE A 156 -1.78 31.49 -2.74
N LYS A 157 -0.83 32.34 -2.35
CA LYS A 157 0.06 32.11 -1.19
C LYS A 157 -0.67 31.99 0.16
N ASP A 158 -1.87 32.54 0.25
CA ASP A 158 -2.69 32.60 1.47
C ASP A 158 -3.84 31.56 1.43
N TRP A 159 -3.95 30.76 0.35
CA TRP A 159 -4.99 29.72 0.25
C TRP A 159 -4.90 28.66 1.36
N THR A 160 -3.69 28.35 1.82
CA THR A 160 -3.47 27.37 2.89
C THR A 160 -3.83 27.89 4.27
N LYS A 161 -4.00 29.21 4.44
CA LYS A 161 -4.36 29.81 5.73
C LYS A 161 -5.14 31.10 5.53
N SER A 162 -6.46 31.00 5.68
CA SER A 162 -7.40 32.11 5.61
C SER A 162 -8.47 31.99 6.70
N HIS A 163 -9.47 32.88 6.69
CA HIS A 163 -10.60 32.75 7.60
C HIS A 163 -11.54 31.60 7.22
N ILE A 164 -11.57 31.17 5.95
CA ILE A 164 -12.42 30.07 5.45
C ILE A 164 -11.68 28.75 5.18
N THR A 165 -10.35 28.77 5.06
CA THR A 165 -9.50 27.60 4.76
C THR A 165 -8.28 27.50 5.67
N GLU A 166 -7.87 26.28 5.99
CA GLU A 166 -6.64 26.01 6.76
C GLU A 166 -6.10 24.63 6.42
N CYS A 167 -4.89 24.53 5.88
CA CYS A 167 -4.28 23.26 5.52
C CYS A 167 -2.80 23.23 5.91
N ASN A 168 -2.51 22.50 6.98
CA ASN A 168 -1.16 22.33 7.52
C ASN A 168 -0.29 21.40 6.65
N HIS A 169 -0.90 20.54 5.83
CA HIS A 169 -0.23 19.55 4.98
C HIS A 169 -0.70 19.72 3.53
N SER A 170 -0.10 20.67 2.83
CA SER A 170 -0.54 21.09 1.50
C SER A 170 -0.07 20.16 0.38
N THR A 171 1.01 19.40 0.58
CA THR A 171 1.52 18.44 -0.41
C THR A 171 1.09 17.01 -0.10
N PHE A 172 1.09 16.15 -1.13
CA PHE A 172 0.82 14.72 -0.97
C PHE A 172 1.79 14.07 0.02
N ALA A 173 3.09 14.33 -0.10
CA ALA A 173 4.11 13.78 0.79
C ALA A 173 3.87 14.19 2.26
N GLN A 174 3.52 15.45 2.52
CA GLN A 174 3.20 15.92 3.88
C GLN A 174 1.99 15.21 4.47
N LYS A 175 0.97 14.90 3.66
CA LYS A 175 -0.19 14.13 4.14
C LYS A 175 0.18 12.68 4.44
N VAL A 176 1.02 12.07 3.63
CA VAL A 176 1.56 10.71 3.90
C VAL A 176 2.31 10.70 5.22
N ASP A 177 3.26 11.62 5.40
CA ASP A 177 4.06 11.72 6.62
C ASP A 177 3.17 11.97 7.85
N PHE A 178 2.19 12.87 7.73
CA PHE A 178 1.21 13.11 8.78
C PHE A 178 0.43 11.85 9.14
N LEU A 179 -0.14 11.15 8.15
CA LEU A 179 -0.94 9.95 8.39
C LEU A 179 -0.14 8.88 9.15
N PHE A 180 1.10 8.61 8.75
CA PHE A 180 1.93 7.63 9.46
C PHE A 180 2.44 8.13 10.82
N SER A 181 2.56 9.45 11.02
CA SER A 181 2.87 10.00 12.34
C SER A 181 1.74 9.81 13.36
N VAL A 182 0.48 9.78 12.92
CA VAL A 182 -0.70 9.72 13.79
C VAL A 182 -1.34 8.34 13.87
N LEU A 183 -1.28 7.55 12.80
CA LEU A 183 -1.81 6.18 12.76
C LEU A 183 -0.79 5.14 13.24
N GLY A 184 0.48 5.52 13.38
CA GLY A 184 1.58 4.65 13.75
C GLY A 184 2.35 4.10 12.56
N ALA A 185 3.49 3.46 12.85
CA ALA A 185 4.35 2.88 11.84
C ALA A 185 3.65 1.72 11.10
N PRO A 186 3.71 1.67 9.76
CA PRO A 186 3.18 0.56 9.00
C PRO A 186 3.97 -0.73 9.27
N THR A 187 3.35 -1.88 9.06
CA THR A 187 4.03 -3.18 9.12
C THR A 187 5.15 -3.28 8.08
N ASP A 188 4.97 -2.63 6.93
CA ASP A 188 6.01 -2.45 5.91
C ASP A 188 6.61 -1.04 6.05
N PRO A 189 7.84 -0.90 6.57
CA PRO A 189 8.47 0.40 6.80
C PRO A 189 8.67 1.24 5.53
N GLU A 190 8.73 0.61 4.35
CA GLU A 190 8.96 1.30 3.07
C GLU A 190 7.67 1.90 2.50
N LEU A 191 6.49 1.49 2.99
CA LEU A 191 5.20 1.92 2.47
C LEU A 191 5.02 3.44 2.33
N PRO A 192 5.46 4.29 3.28
CA PRO A 192 5.34 5.74 3.13
C PRO A 192 6.09 6.26 1.91
N ASP A 193 7.27 5.72 1.64
CA ASP A 193 8.10 6.13 0.50
C ASP A 193 7.61 5.48 -0.80
N ASP A 194 7.12 4.24 -0.75
CA ASP A 194 6.46 3.59 -1.88
C ASP A 194 5.22 4.37 -2.35
N LEU A 195 4.41 4.91 -1.42
CA LEU A 195 3.28 5.78 -1.75
C LEU A 195 3.73 7.06 -2.46
N LYS A 196 4.79 7.69 -1.99
CA LYS A 196 5.35 8.92 -2.60
C LYS A 196 5.95 8.62 -3.98
N ASN A 197 6.65 7.50 -4.11
CA ASN A 197 7.26 7.04 -5.36
C ASN A 197 6.18 6.69 -6.39
N LEU A 198 5.14 5.96 -5.98
CA LEU A 198 4.03 5.58 -6.87
C LEU A 198 3.21 6.79 -7.31
N PHE A 199 2.97 7.75 -6.40
CA PHE A 199 2.38 9.04 -6.73
C PHE A 199 3.22 9.78 -7.79
N LYS A 200 4.54 9.88 -7.59
CA LYS A 200 5.44 10.56 -8.51
C LYS A 200 5.50 9.86 -9.86
N PHE A 201 5.75 8.55 -9.86
CA PHE A 201 5.78 7.70 -11.05
C PHE A 201 4.52 7.88 -11.89
N SER A 202 3.35 7.73 -11.26
CA SER A 202 2.08 7.83 -11.97
C SER A 202 1.80 9.25 -12.49
N SER A 203 2.20 10.29 -11.75
CA SER A 203 2.05 11.68 -12.21
C SER A 203 2.94 11.98 -13.42
N GLU A 204 4.21 11.60 -13.37
CA GLU A 204 5.15 11.79 -14.49
C GLU A 204 4.68 11.03 -15.75
N PHE A 205 4.20 9.81 -15.56
CA PHE A 205 3.61 9.01 -16.65
C PHE A 205 2.41 9.72 -17.28
N THR A 206 1.44 10.17 -16.48
CA THR A 206 0.24 10.85 -17.00
C THR A 206 0.56 12.21 -17.65
N HIS A 207 1.56 12.95 -17.15
CA HIS A 207 1.90 14.26 -17.70
C HIS A 207 2.76 14.20 -18.96
N ILE A 208 3.67 13.23 -19.05
CA ILE A 208 4.71 13.22 -20.09
C ILE A 208 4.56 12.00 -21.02
N GLY A 209 3.68 11.03 -20.72
CA GLY A 209 3.40 9.85 -21.56
C GLY A 209 4.57 8.85 -21.68
N TYR A 210 5.73 9.23 -21.15
CA TYR A 210 6.97 8.46 -21.02
C TYR A 210 7.70 8.16 -22.34
N THR A 211 8.91 8.70 -22.45
CA THR A 211 9.98 8.20 -23.32
C THR A 211 10.37 6.71 -23.08
N SER A 212 9.68 5.93 -22.22
CA SER A 212 9.93 4.49 -21.96
C SER A 212 8.96 3.54 -22.64
N THR A 213 7.78 4.00 -23.06
CA THR A 213 6.89 3.21 -23.92
C THR A 213 7.39 3.21 -25.37
N PHE A 214 8.48 3.91 -25.66
CA PHE A 214 9.17 3.91 -26.96
C PHE A 214 9.59 2.50 -27.43
N PHE A 215 9.68 1.50 -26.54
CA PHE A 215 9.95 0.10 -26.89
C PHE A 215 8.70 -0.79 -26.97
N THR A 216 7.53 -0.34 -26.51
CA THR A 216 6.25 -1.09 -26.55
C THR A 216 5.24 -0.51 -27.55
N SER A 217 5.53 0.66 -28.12
CA SER A 217 4.62 1.40 -29.02
C SER A 217 4.85 1.14 -30.52
N THR A 218 5.83 0.32 -30.90
CA THR A 218 5.94 -0.13 -32.30
C THR A 218 4.91 -1.21 -32.57
N THR A 219 3.93 -0.91 -33.42
CA THR A 219 3.13 -1.91 -34.14
C THR A 219 4.07 -2.78 -34.98
N GLY A 220 4.59 -3.84 -34.37
CA GLY A 220 5.59 -4.75 -34.93
C GLY A 220 5.73 -5.97 -34.04
N ALA A 221 6.09 -7.11 -34.62
CA ALA A 221 6.17 -8.40 -33.94
C ALA A 221 7.04 -8.32 -32.69
N GLU A 222 6.41 -8.35 -31.51
CA GLU A 222 7.12 -8.61 -30.26
C GLU A 222 7.79 -9.99 -30.34
N VAL A 223 8.96 -10.10 -29.73
CA VAL A 223 9.64 -11.39 -29.61
C VAL A 223 8.81 -12.25 -28.66
N ILE A 224 8.29 -13.36 -29.18
CA ILE A 224 7.59 -14.37 -28.38
C ILE A 224 8.66 -15.22 -27.68
N PHE A 225 8.61 -15.23 -26.35
CA PHE A 225 9.39 -16.14 -25.52
C PHE A 225 8.52 -17.37 -25.21
N GLY A 226 9.15 -18.45 -24.75
CA GLY A 226 8.42 -19.62 -24.30
C GLY A 226 9.26 -20.45 -23.34
N ASP A 227 8.57 -21.08 -22.40
CA ASP A 227 9.09 -22.02 -21.42
C ASP A 227 8.17 -23.25 -21.32
N ASP A 228 8.33 -24.04 -20.26
CA ASP A 228 7.52 -25.23 -20.00
C ASP A 228 6.03 -24.92 -19.74
N ASP A 229 5.69 -23.67 -19.39
CA ASP A 229 4.32 -23.21 -19.11
C ASP A 229 3.64 -22.58 -20.35
N GLY A 230 4.40 -22.26 -21.40
CA GLY A 230 3.89 -21.84 -22.70
C GLY A 230 4.51 -20.55 -23.23
N PRO A 231 3.99 -20.01 -24.34
CA PRO A 231 4.54 -18.80 -24.92
C PRO A 231 4.05 -17.54 -24.18
N TYR A 232 4.94 -16.55 -24.05
CA TYR A 232 4.65 -15.27 -23.39
C TYR A 232 5.33 -14.09 -24.09
N LEU A 233 4.85 -12.88 -23.79
CA LEU A 233 5.36 -11.62 -24.33
C LEU A 233 6.00 -10.79 -23.21
N PRO A 234 7.16 -10.15 -23.45
CA PRO A 234 7.77 -9.25 -22.47
C PRO A 234 6.86 -8.10 -22.05
N SER A 235 6.04 -7.58 -22.96
CA SER A 235 5.07 -6.51 -22.65
C SER A 235 4.03 -6.96 -21.65
N THR A 236 3.51 -8.18 -21.80
CA THR A 236 2.55 -8.80 -20.89
C THR A 236 3.18 -9.08 -19.53
N GLU A 237 4.42 -9.56 -19.46
CA GLU A 237 5.12 -9.78 -18.19
C GLU A 237 5.38 -8.46 -17.45
N ASN A 238 5.99 -7.48 -18.12
CA ASN A 238 6.26 -6.17 -17.52
C ASN A 238 4.98 -5.48 -17.03
N PHE A 239 3.88 -5.59 -17.79
CA PHE A 239 2.59 -5.06 -17.39
C PHE A 239 2.01 -5.82 -16.19
N SER A 240 2.19 -7.14 -16.14
CA SER A 240 1.77 -7.98 -15.02
C SER A 240 2.53 -7.66 -13.73
N GLU A 241 3.84 -7.43 -13.82
CA GLU A 241 4.68 -6.97 -12.71
C GLU A 241 4.20 -5.60 -12.22
N LEU A 242 3.97 -4.64 -13.12
CA LEU A 242 3.46 -3.32 -12.74
C LEU A 242 2.08 -3.41 -12.08
N LYS A 243 1.15 -4.21 -12.63
CA LYS A 243 -0.16 -4.47 -12.01
C LYS A 243 0.01 -5.02 -10.59
N TYR A 244 0.97 -5.91 -10.40
CA TYR A 244 1.26 -6.53 -9.11
C TYR A 244 1.78 -5.50 -8.09
N GLU A 245 2.82 -4.73 -8.43
CA GLU A 245 3.41 -3.71 -7.56
C GLU A 245 2.40 -2.64 -7.13
N VAL A 246 1.59 -2.18 -8.10
CA VAL A 246 0.48 -1.25 -7.87
C VAL A 246 -0.54 -1.84 -6.89
N LEU A 247 -0.95 -3.09 -7.13
CA LEU A 247 -1.97 -3.75 -6.32
C LEU A 247 -1.46 -4.04 -4.90
N GLU A 248 -0.21 -4.46 -4.73
CA GLU A 248 0.41 -4.69 -3.42
C GLU A 248 0.42 -3.40 -2.61
N THR A 249 0.93 -2.32 -3.21
CA THR A 249 0.96 -0.98 -2.58
C THR A 249 -0.45 -0.50 -2.24
N ALA A 250 -1.42 -0.69 -3.13
CA ALA A 250 -2.81 -0.32 -2.88
C ALA A 250 -3.42 -1.08 -1.70
N CYS A 251 -3.20 -2.40 -1.62
CA CYS A 251 -3.69 -3.21 -0.51
C CYS A 251 -3.07 -2.76 0.82
N LYS A 252 -1.76 -2.52 0.84
CA LYS A 252 -1.04 -2.00 2.03
C LYS A 252 -1.56 -0.62 2.44
N ALA A 253 -1.77 0.28 1.49
CA ALA A 253 -2.33 1.61 1.74
C ALA A 253 -3.74 1.54 2.37
N LEU A 254 -4.63 0.71 1.82
CA LEU A 254 -5.97 0.50 2.37
C LEU A 254 -5.96 0.07 3.84
N LEU A 255 -5.06 -0.85 4.18
CA LEU A 255 -4.91 -1.37 5.54
C LEU A 255 -4.25 -0.37 6.49
N ALA A 256 -3.22 0.35 6.04
CA ALA A 256 -2.39 1.17 6.91
C ALA A 256 -2.89 2.62 7.06
N THR A 257 -3.67 3.13 6.10
CA THR A 257 -4.15 4.52 6.14
C THR A 257 -5.68 4.62 6.18
N TYR A 258 -6.38 4.10 5.17
CA TYR A 258 -7.81 4.36 5.00
C TYR A 258 -8.69 3.71 6.06
N ILE A 259 -8.52 2.41 6.32
CA ILE A 259 -9.31 1.71 7.34
C ILE A 259 -9.08 2.34 8.74
N PRO A 260 -7.83 2.55 9.21
CA PRO A 260 -7.58 3.23 10.48
C PRO A 260 -8.14 4.66 10.53
N SER A 261 -8.02 5.42 9.45
CA SER A 261 -8.58 6.79 9.39
C SER A 261 -10.10 6.79 9.47
N LEU A 262 -10.76 5.81 8.86
CA LEU A 262 -12.21 5.63 8.99
C LEU A 262 -12.60 5.24 10.42
N VAL A 263 -11.82 4.38 11.09
CA VAL A 263 -12.04 4.07 12.51
C VAL A 263 -11.96 5.35 13.36
N GLN A 264 -10.91 6.13 13.21
CA GLN A 264 -10.72 7.40 13.93
C GLN A 264 -11.84 8.42 13.63
N CYS A 265 -12.29 8.47 12.38
CA CYS A 265 -13.44 9.27 11.97
C CYS A 265 -14.73 8.86 12.74
N LEU A 266 -15.02 7.56 12.79
CA LEU A 266 -16.21 7.04 13.48
C LEU A 266 -16.13 7.24 15.00
N GLU A 267 -14.94 7.12 15.60
CA GLU A 267 -14.71 7.43 17.01
C GLU A 267 -14.99 8.90 17.35
N LYS A 268 -14.70 9.82 16.44
CA LYS A 268 -15.05 11.24 16.59
C LYS A 268 -16.55 11.49 16.43
N LEU A 269 -17.17 10.88 15.42
CA LEU A 269 -18.59 11.13 15.09
C LEU A 269 -19.57 10.47 16.06
N MET A 270 -19.30 9.23 16.46
CA MET A 270 -20.25 8.39 17.17
C MET A 270 -19.96 8.27 18.67
N LEU A 271 -20.98 7.93 19.44
CA LEU A 271 -20.82 7.48 20.82
C LEU A 271 -19.92 6.24 20.85
N LYS A 272 -19.12 6.13 21.91
CA LYS A 272 -18.09 5.09 22.09
C LYS A 272 -18.56 3.68 21.77
N SER A 273 -19.74 3.27 22.27
CA SER A 273 -20.27 1.92 22.04
C SER A 273 -20.53 1.60 20.57
N GLN A 274 -20.98 2.59 19.79
CA GLN A 274 -21.23 2.42 18.36
C GLN A 274 -19.95 2.49 17.54
N ALA A 275 -19.03 3.39 17.91
CA ALA A 275 -17.71 3.46 17.28
C ALA A 275 -16.93 2.14 17.47
N GLU A 276 -16.89 1.58 18.68
CA GLU A 276 -16.21 0.32 18.99
C GLU A 276 -16.78 -0.86 18.18
N LYS A 277 -18.11 -0.92 18.03
CA LYS A 277 -18.77 -1.93 17.20
C LYS A 277 -18.29 -1.86 15.75
N PHE A 278 -18.24 -0.68 15.14
CA PHE A 278 -17.79 -0.55 13.75
C PHE A 278 -16.29 -0.73 13.60
N SER A 279 -15.50 -0.27 14.58
CA SER A 279 -14.07 -0.53 14.64
C SER A 279 -13.76 -2.02 14.57
N ALA A 280 -14.42 -2.83 15.41
CA ALA A 280 -14.25 -4.28 15.38
C ALA A 280 -14.60 -4.90 14.02
N LEU A 281 -15.70 -4.46 13.39
CA LEU A 281 -16.11 -4.94 12.06
C LEU A 281 -15.13 -4.54 10.96
N LEU A 282 -14.59 -3.31 11.02
CA LEU A 282 -13.59 -2.82 10.09
C LEU A 282 -12.28 -3.62 10.21
N HIS A 283 -11.78 -3.83 11.43
CA HIS A 283 -10.58 -4.64 11.68
C HIS A 283 -10.77 -6.10 11.28
N GLN A 284 -11.95 -6.70 11.55
CA GLN A 284 -12.25 -8.06 11.11
C GLN A 284 -12.23 -8.18 9.57
N ASN A 285 -12.76 -7.17 8.86
CA ASN A 285 -12.74 -7.15 7.40
C ASN A 285 -11.32 -6.93 6.85
N ALA A 286 -10.49 -6.16 7.56
CA ALA A 286 -9.10 -5.91 7.22
C ALA A 286 -8.22 -7.16 7.34
N ALA A 287 -8.48 -8.03 8.35
CA ALA A 287 -7.66 -9.21 8.63
C ALA A 287 -7.49 -10.14 7.41
N ALA A 288 -8.58 -10.42 6.69
CA ALA A 288 -8.52 -11.29 5.50
C ALA A 288 -7.65 -10.71 4.36
N LEU A 289 -7.61 -9.38 4.22
CA LEU A 289 -6.73 -8.72 3.27
C LEU A 289 -5.28 -8.73 3.76
N PHE A 290 -5.07 -8.47 5.06
CA PHE A 290 -3.77 -8.54 5.69
C PHE A 290 -3.12 -9.92 5.51
N ASP A 291 -3.83 -11.00 5.80
CA ASP A 291 -3.33 -12.37 5.62
C ASP A 291 -2.98 -12.68 4.16
N ALA A 292 -3.78 -12.17 3.22
CA ALA A 292 -3.55 -12.35 1.79
C ALA A 292 -2.31 -11.60 1.27
N ILE A 293 -1.86 -10.54 1.97
CA ILE A 293 -0.60 -9.84 1.70
C ILE A 293 0.54 -10.57 2.42
N ALA A 294 0.38 -10.89 3.71
CA ALA A 294 1.41 -11.48 4.56
C ALA A 294 1.89 -12.85 4.09
N THR A 295 1.03 -13.61 3.41
CA THR A 295 1.38 -14.92 2.82
C THR A 295 2.30 -14.82 1.60
N ARG A 296 2.61 -13.62 1.09
CA ARG A 296 3.54 -13.43 -0.02
C ARG A 296 4.74 -12.57 0.42
N ASN A 297 5.80 -13.26 0.86
CA ASN A 297 7.11 -12.63 1.02
C ASN A 297 7.65 -12.23 -0.36
N SER A 298 7.51 -10.95 -0.71
CA SER A 298 8.19 -10.30 -1.84
C SER A 298 9.66 -9.95 -1.52
N LYS A 299 10.08 -10.12 -0.26
CA LYS A 299 11.45 -9.89 0.23
C LYS A 299 11.91 -11.09 1.08
N TYR A 300 12.98 -11.75 0.66
CA TYR A 300 13.62 -12.84 1.40
C TYR A 300 14.98 -12.43 1.92
N PHE A 301 15.23 -12.64 3.21
CA PHE A 301 16.52 -12.37 3.82
C PHE A 301 17.35 -13.64 3.88
N PHE A 302 18.56 -13.58 3.33
CA PHE A 302 19.57 -14.62 3.45
C PHE A 302 20.69 -14.14 4.36
N PHE A 303 21.09 -15.01 5.27
CA PHE A 303 22.26 -14.78 6.12
C PHE A 303 23.49 -15.37 5.43
N ILE A 304 24.52 -14.56 5.23
CA ILE A 304 25.71 -14.93 4.46
C ILE A 304 26.97 -14.59 5.26
N LYS A 305 28.01 -15.42 5.17
CA LYS A 305 29.29 -15.13 5.83
C LYS A 305 29.93 -13.88 5.22
N THR A 306 30.43 -12.97 6.07
CA THR A 306 31.15 -11.77 5.62
C THR A 306 32.31 -12.12 4.71
N GLY A 307 32.47 -11.35 3.62
CA GLY A 307 33.54 -11.53 2.64
C GLY A 307 33.25 -12.60 1.57
N LEU A 308 32.07 -13.23 1.59
CA LEU A 308 31.63 -14.10 0.50
C LEU A 308 31.14 -13.28 -0.72
N ILE A 309 30.58 -12.10 -0.48
CA ILE A 309 30.21 -11.15 -1.55
C ILE A 309 31.49 -10.62 -2.20
N GLY A 310 31.58 -10.74 -3.53
CA GLY A 310 32.78 -10.39 -4.30
C GLY A 310 33.88 -11.47 -4.32
N SER A 311 33.66 -12.61 -3.66
CA SER A 311 34.53 -13.78 -3.80
C SER A 311 34.38 -14.45 -5.18
N SER A 312 35.14 -15.51 -5.44
CA SER A 312 34.99 -16.36 -6.63
C SER A 312 33.96 -17.48 -6.47
N ALA A 313 33.34 -17.62 -5.29
CA ALA A 313 32.38 -18.68 -5.02
C ALA A 313 31.00 -18.34 -5.59
N ALA A 314 30.26 -19.35 -6.05
CA ALA A 314 28.85 -19.20 -6.38
C ALA A 314 28.00 -19.39 -5.12
N ILE A 315 26.99 -18.54 -4.94
CA ILE A 315 26.16 -18.48 -3.74
C ILE A 315 24.75 -18.97 -4.10
N PRO A 316 24.29 -20.12 -3.57
CA PRO A 316 22.93 -20.60 -3.79
C PRO A 316 21.95 -19.82 -2.90
N LEU A 317 20.91 -19.25 -3.51
CA LEU A 317 19.84 -18.51 -2.86
C LEU A 317 18.50 -19.20 -3.14
N THR A 318 18.06 -20.04 -2.19
CA THR A 318 16.81 -20.80 -2.31
C THR A 318 15.63 -19.99 -1.80
N CYS A 319 14.69 -19.69 -2.69
CA CYS A 319 13.43 -19.04 -2.37
C CYS A 319 12.49 -19.99 -1.63
N MET A 320 11.53 -19.47 -0.86
CA MET A 320 10.45 -20.30 -0.28
C MET A 320 9.55 -20.96 -1.35
N CYS A 321 9.53 -20.46 -2.60
CA CYS A 321 8.85 -21.14 -3.70
C CYS A 321 9.56 -22.44 -4.15
N GLY A 322 10.75 -22.72 -3.62
CA GLY A 322 11.56 -23.90 -3.94
C GLY A 322 12.63 -23.64 -5.00
N GLU A 323 12.52 -22.56 -5.78
CA GLU A 323 13.51 -22.20 -6.79
C GLU A 323 14.83 -21.76 -6.14
N THR A 324 15.95 -22.27 -6.65
CA THR A 324 17.29 -21.91 -6.15
C THR A 324 18.06 -21.15 -7.22
N ARG A 325 18.23 -19.85 -7.00
CA ARG A 325 19.07 -19.03 -7.86
C ARG A 325 20.53 -19.17 -7.44
N THR A 326 21.40 -19.46 -8.39
CA THR A 326 22.86 -19.44 -8.15
C THR A 326 23.39 -18.05 -8.48
N TRP A 327 23.74 -17.27 -7.46
CA TRP A 327 24.32 -15.93 -7.61
C TRP A 327 25.83 -16.06 -7.78
N VAL A 328 26.33 -15.68 -8.96
CA VAL A 328 27.72 -15.91 -9.37
C VAL A 328 28.56 -14.62 -9.32
N PRO A 329 29.90 -14.71 -9.22
CA PRO A 329 30.77 -13.55 -9.31
C PRO A 329 30.56 -12.77 -10.63
N PRO A 330 30.57 -11.42 -10.63
CA PRO A 330 31.01 -10.52 -9.56
C PRO A 330 29.93 -10.19 -8.51
N HIS A 331 28.86 -10.98 -8.43
CA HIS A 331 27.78 -10.81 -7.46
C HIS A 331 27.04 -9.47 -7.65
N ALA A 332 26.52 -9.25 -8.86
CA ALA A 332 25.77 -8.04 -9.17
C ALA A 332 24.46 -7.99 -8.36
N ARG A 333 24.20 -6.88 -7.65
CA ARG A 333 23.00 -6.73 -6.82
C ARG A 333 21.69 -6.76 -7.61
N THR A 334 21.73 -6.45 -8.91
CA THR A 334 20.58 -6.57 -9.82
C THR A 334 20.09 -8.01 -9.97
N GLU A 335 20.86 -9.00 -9.53
CA GLU A 335 20.51 -10.43 -9.60
C GLU A 335 19.93 -10.97 -8.29
N LEU A 336 19.66 -10.11 -7.31
CA LEU A 336 19.10 -10.52 -6.02
C LEU A 336 17.58 -10.60 -6.08
N PHE A 337 17.06 -11.58 -6.82
CA PHE A 337 15.64 -11.93 -6.86
C PHE A 337 15.44 -13.39 -7.26
N CYS A 338 14.27 -13.95 -6.97
CA CYS A 338 13.85 -15.27 -7.42
C CYS A 338 13.42 -15.21 -8.89
N THR A 339 14.05 -16.01 -9.75
CA THR A 339 13.70 -16.10 -11.18
C THR A 339 12.33 -16.72 -11.42
N SER A 340 11.84 -17.55 -10.49
CA SER A 340 10.52 -18.19 -10.62
C SER A 340 9.37 -17.29 -10.13
N CYS A 341 9.50 -16.66 -8.95
CA CYS A 341 8.39 -15.94 -8.32
C CYS A 341 8.59 -14.43 -8.19
N GLY A 342 9.70 -13.88 -8.70
CA GLY A 342 10.00 -12.44 -8.69
C GLY A 342 10.39 -11.85 -7.34
N SER A 343 10.26 -12.60 -6.23
CA SER A 343 10.58 -12.07 -4.90
C SER A 343 12.03 -11.61 -4.81
N SER A 344 12.23 -10.40 -4.32
CA SER A 344 13.55 -9.82 -4.08
C SER A 344 14.29 -10.54 -2.96
N PHE A 345 15.61 -10.62 -3.08
CA PHE A 345 16.51 -11.19 -2.10
C PHE A 345 17.29 -10.07 -1.41
N GLN A 346 17.41 -10.14 -0.10
CA GLN A 346 18.18 -9.25 0.75
C GLN A 346 19.24 -10.09 1.47
N LEU A 347 20.44 -9.54 1.60
CA LEU A 347 21.56 -10.24 2.21
C LEU A 347 21.94 -9.56 3.51
N LEU A 348 22.14 -10.36 4.54
CA LEU A 348 22.65 -9.94 5.83
C LEU A 348 23.98 -10.63 6.07
N GLU A 349 25.07 -9.87 6.00
CA GLU A 349 26.41 -10.38 6.30
C GLU A 349 26.56 -10.64 7.81
N VAL A 350 27.15 -11.79 8.14
CA VAL A 350 27.32 -12.28 9.51
C VAL A 350 28.80 -12.54 9.74
N ASP A 351 29.34 -11.85 10.75
CA ASP A 351 30.70 -12.04 11.22
C ASP A 351 30.82 -13.23 12.20
N GLY A 352 31.94 -13.93 12.13
CA GLY A 352 32.29 -15.05 13.03
C GLY A 352 32.24 -16.43 12.37
N ASP A 353 32.40 -17.46 13.21
CA ASP A 353 32.48 -18.87 12.79
C ASP A 353 31.21 -19.68 13.12
N GLY A 354 30.12 -19.00 13.47
CA GLY A 354 28.82 -19.63 13.66
C GLY A 354 28.31 -20.26 12.36
N GLY A 355 27.66 -21.42 12.48
CA GLY A 355 27.04 -22.12 11.34
C GLY A 355 25.58 -21.78 11.08
N TYR A 356 24.86 -21.29 12.09
CA TYR A 356 23.42 -21.09 12.06
C TYR A 356 23.02 -19.78 12.77
N ILE A 357 21.94 -19.17 12.31
CA ILE A 357 21.21 -18.09 12.97
C ILE A 357 19.84 -18.57 13.38
N ILE A 358 19.37 -18.13 14.54
CA ILE A 358 18.04 -18.44 15.04
C ILE A 358 17.06 -17.37 14.54
N THR A 359 16.04 -17.79 13.80
CA THR A 359 14.94 -16.93 13.35
C THR A 359 13.63 -17.35 14.02
N SER A 360 12.56 -16.57 13.86
CA SER A 360 11.21 -16.95 14.30
C SER A 360 10.69 -18.24 13.62
N ASN A 361 11.25 -18.61 12.47
CA ASN A 361 10.94 -19.86 11.77
C ASN A 361 11.87 -21.02 12.16
N GLY A 362 12.77 -20.80 13.14
CA GLY A 362 13.75 -21.76 13.62
C GLY A 362 15.18 -21.49 13.13
N PRO A 363 16.11 -22.45 13.36
CA PRO A 363 17.50 -22.34 12.95
C PRO A 363 17.64 -22.31 11.42
N ALA A 364 18.28 -21.27 10.90
CA ALA A 364 18.65 -21.11 9.50
C ALA A 364 20.17 -21.19 9.38
N LYS A 365 20.66 -21.94 8.39
CA LYS A 365 22.10 -22.02 8.10
C LYS A 365 22.61 -20.70 7.51
N ILE A 366 23.80 -20.30 7.91
CA ILE A 366 24.51 -19.17 7.29
C ILE A 366 25.14 -19.66 5.98
N ILE A 367 24.84 -19.01 4.86
CA ILE A 367 25.40 -19.34 3.55
C ILE A 367 26.92 -19.12 3.57
N GLY A 368 27.66 -20.14 3.13
CA GLY A 368 29.12 -20.17 3.19
C GLY A 368 29.69 -20.74 4.49
N ALA A 369 28.85 -21.08 5.48
CA ALA A 369 29.31 -21.82 6.65
C ALA A 369 29.52 -23.31 6.33
N ASN A 370 30.60 -23.89 6.86
CA ASN A 370 30.95 -25.29 6.67
C ASN A 370 30.20 -26.19 7.67
N VAL A 371 28.87 -26.16 7.62
CA VAL A 371 27.97 -27.00 8.42
C VAL A 371 26.89 -27.62 7.53
N PRO A 372 26.32 -28.79 7.88
CA PRO A 372 25.18 -29.36 7.15
C PRO A 372 23.96 -28.43 7.17
N ASP A 373 22.95 -28.71 6.33
CA ASP A 373 21.67 -28.04 6.51
C ASP A 373 20.99 -28.58 7.77
N PHE A 374 20.19 -27.74 8.45
CA PHE A 374 19.61 -28.11 9.74
C PHE A 374 18.82 -29.43 9.70
N ARG A 375 18.11 -29.69 8.59
CA ARG A 375 17.31 -30.91 8.38
C ARG A 375 18.16 -32.17 8.20
N ASP A 376 19.42 -32.01 7.80
CA ASP A 376 20.37 -33.10 7.57
C ASP A 376 21.19 -33.45 8.82
N LEU A 377 21.08 -32.64 9.88
CA LEU A 377 21.74 -32.92 11.15
C LEU A 377 21.15 -34.18 11.82
N PRO A 378 21.95 -34.93 12.61
CA PRO A 378 21.42 -35.97 13.48
C PRO A 378 20.35 -35.41 14.42
N MET A 379 19.28 -36.17 14.68
CA MET A 379 18.15 -35.72 15.49
C MET A 379 18.56 -35.18 16.88
N ALA A 380 19.60 -35.76 17.49
CA ALA A 380 20.15 -35.29 18.77
C ALA A 380 20.72 -33.86 18.68
N GLU A 381 21.36 -33.51 17.56
CA GLU A 381 21.92 -32.17 17.32
C GLU A 381 20.82 -31.16 16.96
N GLN A 382 19.81 -31.58 16.20
CA GLN A 382 18.62 -30.77 15.93
C GLN A 382 17.92 -30.39 17.25
N ILE A 383 17.70 -31.35 18.14
CA ILE A 383 17.09 -31.12 19.47
C ILE A 383 17.96 -30.17 20.30
N LYS A 384 19.29 -30.31 20.26
CA LYS A 384 20.21 -29.43 21.00
C LYS A 384 20.09 -27.98 20.52
N LEU A 385 20.08 -27.75 19.21
CA LEU A 385 19.91 -26.41 18.62
C LEU A 385 18.53 -25.82 18.97
N LEU A 386 17.46 -26.60 18.87
CA LEU A 386 16.11 -26.14 19.24
C LEU A 386 16.00 -25.79 20.73
N LYS A 387 16.65 -26.55 21.63
CA LYS A 387 16.72 -26.20 23.05
C LYS A 387 17.46 -24.89 23.30
N GLN A 388 18.55 -24.64 22.57
CA GLN A 388 19.24 -23.34 22.63
C GLN A 388 18.34 -22.19 22.17
N CYS A 389 17.48 -22.41 21.16
CA CYS A 389 16.46 -21.43 20.77
C CYS A 389 15.45 -21.15 21.89
N GLU A 390 14.93 -22.19 22.55
CA GLU A 390 13.99 -22.04 23.67
C GLU A 390 14.62 -21.32 24.87
N GLU A 391 15.89 -21.59 25.16
CA GLU A 391 16.64 -20.94 26.23
C GLU A 391 16.91 -19.46 25.91
N ALA A 392 17.28 -19.13 24.67
CA ALA A 392 17.46 -17.75 24.21
C ALA A 392 16.15 -16.95 24.24
N ALA A 393 15.03 -17.57 23.85
CA ALA A 393 13.70 -16.95 23.90
C ALA A 393 13.25 -16.65 25.34
N LYS A 394 13.60 -17.52 26.31
CA LYS A 394 13.34 -17.28 27.74
C LYS A 394 14.21 -16.16 28.32
N GLY A 395 15.45 -15.99 27.82
CA GLY A 395 16.36 -14.93 28.23
C GLY A 395 15.95 -13.52 27.75
N ALA A 396 15.30 -13.41 26.60
CA ALA A 396 14.83 -12.13 26.04
C ALA A 396 13.64 -11.50 26.79
N HIS A 397 13.02 -12.25 27.71
CA HIS A 397 11.95 -11.77 28.62
C HIS A 397 12.42 -11.58 30.07
N GLY A 398 13.73 -11.65 30.35
CA GLY A 398 14.30 -11.21 31.63
C GLY A 398 14.47 -9.69 31.68
N PRO A 399 14.35 -9.05 32.86
CA PRO A 399 14.57 -7.61 32.96
C PRO A 399 16.00 -7.28 32.51
N GLN A 400 16.13 -6.36 31.54
CA GLN A 400 17.43 -5.84 31.14
C GLN A 400 18.14 -5.26 32.38
N PRO A 401 19.37 -5.66 32.69
CA PRO A 401 20.15 -5.01 33.73
C PRO A 401 20.60 -3.65 33.19
N GLY A 402 19.87 -2.59 33.52
CA GLY A 402 20.23 -1.22 33.12
C GLY A 402 19.18 -0.13 33.32
N SER A 403 17.93 -0.46 33.62
CA SER A 403 16.89 0.55 33.88
C SER A 403 16.39 0.49 35.32
N GLN A 404 17.26 0.84 36.27
CA GLN A 404 16.78 1.41 37.52
C GLN A 404 16.56 2.92 37.33
N PRO A 405 15.39 3.46 37.69
CA PRO A 405 15.18 4.89 37.73
C PRO A 405 15.99 5.47 38.89
N ASP A 406 16.78 6.51 38.62
CA ASP A 406 17.39 7.33 39.67
C ASP A 406 16.28 7.91 40.55
N ALA A 407 16.09 7.30 41.71
CA ALA A 407 15.30 7.84 42.80
C ALA A 407 16.20 8.78 43.62
N ALA A 408 15.95 10.08 43.48
CA ALA A 408 16.09 11.14 44.47
C ALA A 408 17.25 11.06 45.48
N ARG A 409 18.22 11.98 45.31
CA ARG A 409 18.69 12.86 46.39
C ARG A 409 18.87 14.27 45.89
#